data_AF-A0A2H0YHT2-F1
#
_entry.id   AF-A0A2H0YHT2-F1
#
_cell.length_a   1.000
_cell.length_b   1.000
_cell.length_c   1.000
_cell.angle_alpha   90.00
_cell.angle_beta   90.00
_cell.angle_gamma   90.00
#
_symmetry.space_group_name_H-M   'P 1'
#
loop_
_entity.id
_entity.type
_entity.pdbx_description
1 polymer ?
#
loop_
_entity_poly.entity_id
_entity_poly.type
_entity_poly.pdbx_seq_one_letter_code
_entity_poly.pdbx_strand_id
1 'polypeptide(L)'
;MIIGPVMSIKRFLLERIVSRLRMKGALHFLYAMEKVGHSSEVAFPMEMLPSGVKMHLRGFMNFHSIQINLDWIWPYWIVRQFDPKSRSFIPRAMNLTHVNQTHRNWTAVGAIGGKREPIVDPRGLVTPWFDGWSLDFWLYRNGRLIAPSRLGHVKQSLREALPIVITTFTEEGLRVRFEAWGDLIHGEEVLIEKIRIQNILNERADVKAYWSIRPYNPEGLSLIRRLQYHDEGLWEVNHAMAQVLQQKPDRVTCSDQRVGDVSIVLPDIELCRSLECEAGMATALSEYSFSLNPGEIKEYSTICTTKPVRYS
;
A
#
# COMPACT_ATOMS: atom_id res chain seq x y z
N MET A 1 -28.57 10.30 -52.41
CA MET A 1 -27.25 10.59 -51.82
C MET A 1 -27.40 10.39 -50.32
N ILE A 2 -27.14 9.17 -49.83
CA ILE A 2 -27.36 8.80 -48.43
C ILE A 2 -26.14 9.31 -47.66
N ILE A 3 -26.36 10.31 -46.82
CA ILE A 3 -25.35 10.88 -45.93
C ILE A 3 -24.99 9.75 -44.94
N GLY A 4 -23.78 9.20 -45.09
CA GLY A 4 -23.26 8.17 -44.19
C GLY A 4 -23.20 8.69 -42.75
N PRO A 5 -23.32 7.81 -41.75
CA PRO A 5 -23.31 8.23 -40.35
C PRO A 5 -21.97 8.90 -40.05
N VAL A 6 -22.02 10.13 -39.56
CA VAL A 6 -20.84 10.87 -39.11
C VAL A 6 -20.17 10.03 -38.02
N MET A 7 -19.06 9.40 -38.37
CA MET A 7 -18.25 8.62 -37.44
C MET A 7 -17.75 9.58 -36.36
N SER A 8 -18.20 9.38 -35.11
CA SER A 8 -17.66 10.11 -33.97
C SER A 8 -16.13 9.96 -33.96
N ILE A 9 -15.41 11.08 -33.84
CA ILE A 9 -13.93 11.13 -33.83
C ILE A 9 -13.33 10.10 -32.85
N LYS A 10 -14.01 9.86 -31.73
CA LYS A 10 -13.64 8.85 -30.71
C LYS A 10 -13.65 7.42 -31.29
N ARG A 11 -14.63 7.10 -32.12
CA ARG A 11 -14.80 5.78 -32.76
C ARG A 11 -13.70 5.53 -33.79
N PHE A 12 -13.37 6.54 -34.60
CA PHE A 12 -12.27 6.48 -35.55
C PHE A 12 -10.91 6.26 -34.87
N LEU A 13 -10.65 6.98 -33.77
CA LEU A 13 -9.44 6.81 -32.97
C LEU A 13 -9.33 5.41 -32.36
N LEU A 14 -10.43 4.88 -31.80
CA LEU A 14 -10.50 3.54 -31.22
C LEU A 14 -10.22 2.45 -32.27
N GLU A 15 -10.87 2.52 -33.42
CA GLU A 15 -10.66 1.58 -34.53
C GLU A 15 -9.21 1.61 -35.04
N ARG A 16 -8.60 2.80 -35.09
CA ARG A 16 -7.20 2.95 -35.51
C ARG A 16 -6.22 2.34 -34.51
N ILE A 17 -6.47 2.49 -33.21
CA ILE A 17 -5.66 1.87 -32.15
C ILE A 17 -5.80 0.34 -32.19
N VAL A 18 -7.03 -0.17 -32.25
CA VAL A 18 -7.29 -1.62 -32.26
C VAL A 18 -6.74 -2.28 -33.54
N SER A 19 -6.83 -1.60 -34.68
CA SER A 19 -6.24 -2.06 -35.95
C SER A 19 -4.72 -2.11 -35.90
N ARG A 20 -4.06 -1.10 -35.29
CA ARG A 20 -2.61 -1.09 -35.09
C ARG A 20 -2.14 -2.21 -34.15
N LEU A 21 -2.91 -2.54 -33.14
CA LEU A 21 -2.63 -3.65 -32.22
C LEU A 21 -2.99 -5.04 -32.80
N ARG A 22 -3.46 -5.11 -34.05
CA ARG A 22 -3.94 -6.35 -34.70
C ARG A 22 -5.07 -7.07 -33.94
N MET A 23 -5.80 -6.37 -33.07
CA MET A 23 -6.87 -6.94 -32.25
C MET A 23 -8.26 -6.68 -32.85
N LYS A 24 -8.43 -6.76 -34.17
CA LYS A 24 -9.70 -6.40 -34.85
C LYS A 24 -10.92 -7.14 -34.28
N GLY A 25 -10.76 -8.37 -33.80
CA GLY A 25 -11.82 -9.14 -33.12
C GLY A 25 -12.30 -8.54 -31.79
N ALA A 26 -11.48 -7.74 -31.10
CA ALA A 26 -11.85 -7.10 -29.84
C ALA A 26 -12.93 -6.01 -30.01
N LEU A 27 -13.02 -5.40 -31.21
CA LEU A 27 -14.05 -4.41 -31.52
C LEU A 27 -15.46 -5.01 -31.39
N HIS A 28 -15.65 -6.26 -31.78
CA HIS A 28 -16.94 -6.94 -31.66
C HIS A 28 -17.40 -7.01 -30.20
N PHE A 29 -16.49 -7.31 -29.26
CA PHE A 29 -16.80 -7.34 -27.84
C PHE A 29 -17.07 -5.95 -27.27
N LEU A 30 -16.29 -4.94 -27.65
CA LEU A 30 -16.52 -3.54 -27.24
C LEU A 30 -17.88 -3.03 -27.71
N TYR A 31 -18.25 -3.29 -28.95
CA TYR A 31 -19.56 -2.93 -29.49
C TYR A 31 -20.71 -3.72 -28.86
N ALA A 32 -20.47 -4.98 -28.47
CA ALA A 32 -21.45 -5.77 -27.75
C ALA A 32 -21.66 -5.23 -26.33
N MET A 33 -20.62 -4.76 -25.64
CA MET A 33 -20.70 -4.23 -24.26
C MET A 33 -21.69 -3.07 -24.12
N GLU A 34 -21.77 -2.17 -25.10
CA GLU A 34 -22.76 -1.08 -25.14
C GLU A 34 -24.21 -1.60 -25.17
N LYS A 35 -24.41 -2.87 -25.57
CA LYS A 35 -25.72 -3.50 -25.83
C LYS A 35 -26.04 -4.67 -24.90
N VAL A 36 -25.22 -4.94 -23.88
CA VAL A 36 -25.44 -6.05 -22.92
C VAL A 36 -26.63 -5.76 -21.98
N GLY A 37 -26.92 -4.48 -21.71
CA GLY A 37 -28.03 -4.07 -20.85
C GLY A 37 -29.32 -3.77 -21.61
N HIS A 38 -30.45 -3.74 -20.89
CA HIS A 38 -31.69 -3.15 -21.39
C HIS A 38 -31.45 -1.67 -21.73
N SER A 39 -32.19 -1.12 -22.71
CA SER A 39 -32.07 0.27 -23.14
C SER A 39 -32.21 1.22 -21.94
N SER A 40 -31.08 1.66 -21.41
CA SER A 40 -30.94 2.59 -20.31
C SER A 40 -30.41 3.90 -20.90
N GLU A 41 -30.82 5.05 -20.35
CA GLU A 41 -30.27 6.36 -20.77
C GLU A 41 -28.74 6.40 -20.69
N VAL A 42 -28.14 5.57 -19.83
CA VAL A 42 -26.70 5.34 -19.74
C VAL A 42 -26.37 3.98 -20.36
N ALA A 43 -25.99 4.00 -21.63
CA ALA A 43 -25.43 2.85 -22.34
C ALA A 43 -23.95 2.70 -21.96
N PHE A 44 -23.67 1.98 -20.88
CA PHE A 44 -22.34 1.73 -20.31
C PHE A 44 -21.59 3.00 -19.81
N PRO A 45 -21.21 3.07 -18.51
CA PRO A 45 -20.57 4.25 -17.94
C PRO A 45 -19.11 4.35 -18.41
N MET A 46 -18.90 5.08 -19.51
CA MET A 46 -17.57 5.31 -20.11
C MET A 46 -16.60 6.00 -19.14
N GLU A 47 -17.12 6.70 -18.13
CA GLU A 47 -16.38 7.31 -17.03
C GLU A 47 -15.67 6.26 -16.16
N MET A 48 -16.13 5.00 -16.16
CA MET A 48 -15.49 3.89 -15.42
C MET A 48 -14.38 3.20 -16.20
N LEU A 49 -14.24 3.44 -17.51
CA LEU A 49 -13.19 2.80 -18.30
C LEU A 49 -11.78 3.16 -17.83
N PRO A 50 -11.44 4.43 -17.55
CA PRO A 50 -10.09 4.78 -17.10
C PRO A 50 -9.69 4.05 -15.82
N SER A 51 -10.59 3.93 -14.84
CA SER A 51 -10.33 3.22 -13.58
C SER A 51 -10.21 1.71 -13.80
N GLY A 52 -11.07 1.12 -14.64
CA GLY A 52 -10.99 -0.29 -15.02
C GLY A 52 -9.67 -0.64 -15.75
N VAL A 53 -9.27 0.17 -16.73
CA VAL A 53 -8.01 -0.01 -17.45
C VAL A 53 -6.81 0.11 -16.50
N LYS A 54 -6.79 1.13 -15.64
CA LYS A 54 -5.74 1.32 -14.63
C LYS A 54 -5.64 0.10 -13.70
N MET A 55 -6.77 -0.39 -13.21
CA MET A 55 -6.84 -1.57 -12.35
C MET A 55 -6.25 -2.81 -13.03
N HIS A 56 -6.56 -3.06 -14.31
CA HIS A 56 -6.01 -4.20 -15.03
C HIS A 56 -4.53 -4.05 -15.39
N LEU A 57 -4.06 -2.83 -15.72
CA LEU A 57 -2.63 -2.56 -15.89
C LEU A 57 -1.85 -2.80 -14.60
N ARG A 58 -2.39 -2.36 -13.45
CA ARG A 58 -1.86 -2.72 -12.13
C ARG A 58 -1.88 -4.22 -11.92
N GLY A 59 -2.97 -4.90 -12.27
CA GLY A 59 -3.07 -6.35 -12.18
C GLY A 59 -2.01 -7.08 -13.00
N PHE A 60 -1.63 -6.54 -14.16
CA PHE A 60 -0.54 -7.04 -14.98
C PHE A 60 0.83 -6.83 -14.30
N MET A 61 1.06 -5.65 -13.73
CA MET A 61 2.26 -5.39 -12.92
C MET A 61 2.34 -6.33 -11.70
N ASN A 62 1.24 -6.51 -10.97
CA ASN A 62 1.14 -7.44 -9.85
C ASN A 62 1.52 -8.87 -10.29
N PHE A 63 1.04 -9.30 -11.47
CA PHE A 63 1.37 -10.61 -12.03
C PHE A 63 2.87 -10.81 -12.19
N HIS A 64 3.57 -9.82 -12.73
CA HIS A 64 5.02 -9.90 -12.97
C HIS A 64 5.84 -9.74 -11.68
N SER A 65 5.53 -8.75 -10.85
CA SER A 65 6.36 -8.42 -9.70
C SER A 65 6.22 -9.43 -8.57
N ILE A 66 5.01 -9.90 -8.25
CA ILE A 66 4.80 -10.76 -7.06
C ILE A 66 5.45 -12.14 -7.28
N GLN A 67 5.38 -12.67 -8.50
CA GLN A 67 5.83 -14.04 -8.76
C GLN A 67 7.34 -14.20 -8.73
N ILE A 68 8.09 -13.16 -9.06
CA ILE A 68 9.55 -13.18 -9.08
C ILE A 68 10.17 -12.71 -7.74
N ASN A 69 9.37 -12.07 -6.88
CA ASN A 69 9.81 -11.46 -5.62
C ASN A 69 9.05 -12.10 -4.43
N LEU A 70 9.14 -13.41 -4.26
CA LEU A 70 8.38 -14.15 -3.23
C LEU A 70 8.90 -13.94 -1.80
N ASP A 71 10.14 -13.50 -1.67
CA ASP A 71 10.85 -13.20 -0.43
C ASP A 71 10.48 -11.83 0.17
N TRP A 72 9.86 -10.95 -0.61
CA TRP A 72 9.40 -9.63 -0.17
C TRP A 72 8.32 -9.74 0.91
N ILE A 73 8.24 -8.71 1.76
CA ILE A 73 7.08 -8.50 2.62
C ILE A 73 5.94 -7.96 1.76
N TRP A 74 4.85 -8.70 1.66
CA TRP A 74 3.70 -8.31 0.85
C TRP A 74 2.52 -7.88 1.73
N PRO A 75 1.58 -7.06 1.22
CA PRO A 75 0.37 -6.71 1.95
C PRO A 75 -0.48 -7.96 2.21
N TYR A 76 -1.34 -7.88 3.22
CA TYR A 76 -2.07 -9.05 3.71
C TYR A 76 -2.86 -9.78 2.63
N TRP A 77 -3.51 -9.04 1.73
CA TRP A 77 -4.29 -9.64 0.65
C TRP A 77 -3.43 -10.49 -0.30
N ILE A 78 -2.19 -10.07 -0.62
CA ILE A 78 -1.27 -10.87 -1.45
C ILE A 78 -0.87 -12.13 -0.70
N VAL A 79 -0.44 -11.99 0.56
CA VAL A 79 -0.03 -13.13 1.40
C VAL A 79 -1.12 -14.21 1.43
N ARG A 80 -2.40 -13.81 1.50
CA ARG A 80 -3.53 -14.74 1.58
C ARG A 80 -4.06 -15.21 0.23
N GLN A 81 -4.01 -14.38 -0.81
CA GLN A 81 -4.54 -14.71 -2.13
C GLN A 81 -3.62 -15.64 -2.91
N PHE A 82 -2.31 -15.58 -2.64
CA PHE A 82 -1.30 -16.36 -3.35
C PHE A 82 -0.82 -17.61 -2.62
N ASP A 83 -1.19 -17.81 -1.35
CA ASP A 83 -0.88 -19.03 -0.59
C ASP A 83 -1.91 -20.15 -0.88
N PRO A 84 -1.52 -21.28 -1.50
CA PRO A 84 -2.43 -22.39 -1.78
C PRO A 84 -3.08 -23.02 -0.54
N LYS A 85 -2.51 -22.81 0.65
CA LYS A 85 -3.06 -23.31 1.92
C LYS A 85 -4.10 -22.34 2.52
N SER A 86 -4.19 -21.12 2.00
CA SER A 86 -5.14 -20.12 2.46
C SER A 86 -6.53 -20.38 1.86
N ARG A 87 -7.57 -20.22 2.68
CA ARG A 87 -8.97 -20.22 2.20
C ARG A 87 -9.29 -19.09 1.22
N SER A 88 -8.45 -18.07 1.17
CA SER A 88 -8.55 -16.93 0.25
C SER A 88 -7.76 -17.16 -1.05
N PHE A 89 -7.20 -18.35 -1.27
CA PHE A 89 -6.39 -18.63 -2.46
C PHE A 89 -7.20 -18.45 -3.75
N ILE A 90 -6.63 -17.74 -4.73
CA ILE A 90 -7.22 -17.59 -6.06
C ILE A 90 -6.27 -18.23 -7.10
N PRO A 91 -6.72 -19.25 -7.86
CA PRO A 91 -5.89 -19.91 -8.88
C PRO A 91 -5.39 -18.97 -9.99
N ARG A 92 -4.16 -19.20 -10.46
CA ARG A 92 -3.43 -18.28 -11.36
C ARG A 92 -3.38 -18.71 -12.84
N ALA A 93 -3.66 -19.97 -13.14
CA ALA A 93 -3.27 -20.62 -14.40
C ALA A 93 -3.82 -19.97 -15.69
N MET A 94 -4.91 -19.20 -15.60
CA MET A 94 -5.52 -18.51 -16.75
C MET A 94 -5.72 -17.01 -16.52
N ASN A 95 -5.19 -16.45 -15.43
CA ASN A 95 -5.41 -15.05 -15.09
C ASN A 95 -4.21 -14.18 -15.50
N LEU A 96 -4.40 -13.39 -16.56
CA LEU A 96 -3.38 -12.44 -17.04
C LEU A 96 -3.25 -11.18 -16.17
N THR A 97 -4.20 -10.94 -15.27
CA THR A 97 -4.19 -9.76 -14.38
C THR A 97 -4.52 -10.13 -12.95
N HIS A 98 -3.56 -10.00 -12.04
CA HIS A 98 -3.76 -10.27 -10.61
C HIS A 98 -4.25 -9.03 -9.87
N VAL A 99 -5.57 -8.81 -9.89
CA VAL A 99 -6.21 -7.78 -9.06
C VAL A 99 -6.51 -8.33 -7.66
N ASN A 100 -6.59 -7.44 -6.67
CA ASN A 100 -7.03 -7.85 -5.33
C ASN A 100 -8.51 -8.27 -5.37
N GLN A 101 -8.79 -9.53 -4.99
CA GLN A 101 -10.14 -10.10 -4.89
C GLN A 101 -10.50 -10.50 -3.46
N THR A 102 -9.59 -10.35 -2.50
CA THR A 102 -9.75 -10.86 -1.14
C THR A 102 -9.34 -9.81 -0.10
N HIS A 103 -9.86 -9.93 1.12
CA HIS A 103 -9.47 -9.03 2.22
C HIS A 103 -9.61 -7.53 1.86
N ARG A 104 -10.63 -7.19 1.06
CA ARG A 104 -10.98 -5.82 0.65
C ARG A 104 -11.83 -5.08 1.69
N ASN A 105 -11.77 -5.53 2.94
CA ASN A 105 -12.45 -4.95 4.10
C ASN A 105 -11.53 -3.98 4.84
N TRP A 106 -10.98 -3.01 4.10
CA TRP A 106 -10.21 -1.91 4.65
C TRP A 106 -11.11 -0.87 5.34
N THR A 107 -10.54 -0.09 6.25
CA THR A 107 -11.25 0.97 6.95
C THR A 107 -10.69 2.32 6.52
N ALA A 108 -11.54 3.19 5.97
CA ALA A 108 -11.17 4.58 5.72
C ALA A 108 -11.16 5.38 7.02
N VAL A 109 -10.16 6.22 7.21
CA VAL A 109 -10.06 7.21 8.29
C VAL A 109 -9.85 8.58 7.69
N GLY A 110 -10.40 9.61 8.30
CA GLY A 110 -10.32 10.98 7.79
C GLY A 110 -10.51 11.99 8.91
N ALA A 111 -10.06 13.21 8.65
CA ALA A 111 -10.27 14.30 9.59
C ALA A 111 -11.74 14.77 9.58
N ILE A 112 -12.21 15.31 10.70
CA ILE A 112 -13.56 15.90 10.75
C ILE A 112 -13.64 17.08 9.77
N GLY A 113 -14.59 17.01 8.84
CA GLY A 113 -14.72 18.01 7.76
C GLY A 113 -13.69 17.88 6.63
N GLY A 114 -12.82 16.87 6.69
CA GLY A 114 -11.86 16.53 5.64
C GLY A 114 -12.52 15.93 4.40
N LYS A 115 -11.76 15.88 3.30
CA LYS A 115 -12.16 15.30 2.01
C LYS A 115 -11.29 14.10 1.61
N ARG A 116 -10.30 13.75 2.42
CA ARG A 116 -9.35 12.68 2.15
C ARG A 116 -9.68 11.45 2.99
N GLU A 117 -9.48 10.30 2.36
CA GLU A 117 -9.82 9.00 2.92
C GLU A 117 -8.59 8.07 2.89
N PRO A 118 -7.54 8.34 3.69
CA PRO A 118 -6.56 7.33 4.03
C PRO A 118 -7.21 6.03 4.46
N ILE A 119 -6.58 4.91 4.14
CA ILE A 119 -7.14 3.58 4.43
C ILE A 119 -6.18 2.76 5.27
N VAL A 120 -6.76 1.96 6.17
CA VAL A 120 -6.06 1.00 7.02
C VAL A 120 -6.53 -0.40 6.64
N ASP A 121 -5.60 -1.28 6.28
CA ASP A 121 -5.92 -2.67 5.97
C ASP A 121 -6.18 -3.50 7.25
N PRO A 122 -6.71 -4.73 7.16
CA PRO A 122 -7.01 -5.57 8.33
C PRO A 122 -5.80 -5.94 9.21
N ARG A 123 -4.57 -5.70 8.74
CA ARG A 123 -3.31 -5.98 9.45
C ARG A 123 -2.58 -4.70 9.88
N GLY A 124 -3.19 -3.55 9.65
CA GLY A 124 -2.65 -2.26 10.08
C GLY A 124 -1.75 -1.58 9.07
N LEU A 125 -1.62 -2.10 7.85
CA LEU A 125 -0.95 -1.40 6.76
C LEU A 125 -1.75 -0.12 6.44
N VAL A 126 -1.12 1.04 6.52
CA VAL A 126 -1.79 2.31 6.25
C VAL A 126 -1.43 2.83 4.85
N THR A 127 -2.40 3.35 4.12
CA THR A 127 -2.19 3.97 2.79
C THR A 127 -2.66 5.42 2.88
N PRO A 128 -1.74 6.39 3.05
CA PRO A 128 -2.11 7.78 3.31
C PRO A 128 -2.71 8.48 2.09
N TRP A 129 -2.13 8.25 0.92
CA TRP A 129 -2.56 8.89 -0.33
C TRP A 129 -3.56 8.00 -1.05
N PHE A 130 -4.57 8.63 -1.66
CA PHE A 130 -5.46 7.92 -2.57
C PHE A 130 -4.64 7.24 -3.66
N ASP A 131 -4.78 5.91 -3.74
CA ASP A 131 -4.08 5.07 -4.70
C ASP A 131 -2.54 5.18 -4.66
N GLY A 132 -2.00 5.58 -3.51
CA GLY A 132 -0.58 5.81 -3.31
C GLY A 132 0.15 4.64 -2.65
N TRP A 133 1.32 4.96 -2.11
CA TRP A 133 2.17 4.06 -1.34
C TRP A 133 1.55 3.73 0.03
N SER A 134 2.03 2.67 0.66
CA SER A 134 1.64 2.31 2.02
C SER A 134 2.81 2.37 3.00
N LEU A 135 2.50 2.64 4.26
CA LEU A 135 3.41 2.54 5.38
C LEU A 135 3.09 1.25 6.16
N ASP A 136 4.12 0.47 6.44
CA ASP A 136 4.04 -0.77 7.22
C ASP A 136 4.92 -0.65 8.47
N PHE A 137 4.51 -1.33 9.54
CA PHE A 137 5.26 -1.35 10.80
C PHE A 137 5.68 -2.78 11.14
N TRP A 138 6.97 -2.98 11.38
CA TRP A 138 7.53 -4.29 11.70
C TRP A 138 8.32 -4.27 13.00
N LEU A 139 8.47 -5.44 13.62
CA LEU A 139 9.42 -5.67 14.70
C LEU A 139 10.47 -6.70 14.28
N TYR A 140 11.66 -6.62 14.84
CA TYR A 140 12.67 -7.68 14.74
C TYR A 140 13.22 -7.99 16.12
N ARG A 141 13.16 -9.27 16.47
CA ARG A 141 13.60 -9.82 17.75
C ARG A 141 14.02 -11.27 17.54
N ASN A 142 15.03 -11.73 18.27
CA ASN A 142 15.50 -13.12 18.25
C ASN A 142 15.84 -13.64 16.83
N GLY A 143 16.43 -12.78 15.99
CA GLY A 143 16.78 -13.13 14.61
C GLY A 143 15.60 -13.18 13.62
N ARG A 144 14.39 -12.82 14.06
CA ARG A 144 13.15 -12.95 13.26
C ARG A 144 12.48 -11.61 13.03
N LEU A 145 12.13 -11.36 11.77
CA LEU A 145 11.24 -10.27 11.38
C LEU A 145 9.77 -10.65 11.61
N ILE A 146 9.05 -9.78 12.27
CA ILE A 146 7.62 -9.89 12.61
C ILE A 146 6.89 -8.81 11.80
N ALA A 147 6.30 -9.23 10.69
CA ALA A 147 5.46 -8.38 9.84
C ALA A 147 3.98 -8.77 10.01
N PRO A 148 3.06 -7.82 10.34
CA PRO A 148 1.66 -8.12 10.62
C PRO A 148 0.94 -8.90 9.52
N SER A 149 1.30 -8.69 8.25
CA SER A 149 0.72 -9.38 7.10
C SER A 149 0.98 -10.88 7.09
N ARG A 150 2.04 -11.35 7.76
CA ARG A 150 2.42 -12.78 7.86
C ARG A 150 1.87 -13.45 9.11
N LEU A 151 1.26 -12.71 10.03
CA LEU A 151 0.78 -13.25 11.31
C LEU A 151 -0.58 -13.95 11.19
N GLY A 152 -0.74 -15.04 11.94
CA GLY A 152 -2.01 -15.76 12.02
C GLY A 152 -3.11 -14.93 12.70
N HIS A 153 -2.78 -14.28 13.82
CA HIS A 153 -3.73 -13.61 14.69
C HIS A 153 -3.41 -12.12 14.86
N VAL A 154 -4.19 -11.27 14.18
CA VAL A 154 -4.22 -9.81 14.36
C VAL A 154 -5.68 -9.43 14.53
N LYS A 155 -5.97 -8.56 15.49
CA LYS A 155 -7.32 -8.06 15.77
C LYS A 155 -7.41 -6.60 15.42
N GLN A 156 -8.48 -6.22 14.72
CA GLN A 156 -8.80 -4.83 14.40
C GLN A 156 -10.16 -4.45 14.99
N SER A 157 -10.26 -3.23 15.52
CA SER A 157 -11.48 -2.66 16.07
C SER A 157 -11.45 -1.13 15.95
N LEU A 158 -12.59 -0.47 16.16
CA LEU A 158 -12.63 0.98 16.37
C LEU A 158 -12.51 1.30 17.87
N ARG A 159 -11.89 2.43 18.21
CA ARG A 159 -11.80 2.91 19.58
C ARG A 159 -13.13 3.49 20.04
N GLU A 160 -13.94 2.72 20.77
CA GLU A 160 -15.19 3.25 21.39
C GLU A 160 -16.09 4.01 20.39
N ALA A 161 -16.16 3.52 19.14
CA ALA A 161 -16.85 4.16 18.01
C ALA A 161 -16.29 5.51 17.51
N LEU A 162 -15.14 5.96 18.01
CA LEU A 162 -14.36 7.05 17.41
C LEU A 162 -13.75 6.60 16.07
N PRO A 163 -13.46 7.53 15.14
CA PRO A 163 -12.80 7.24 13.86
C PRO A 163 -11.29 6.97 14.02
N ILE A 164 -10.95 6.14 15.01
CA ILE A 164 -9.60 5.71 15.34
C ILE A 164 -9.57 4.19 15.19
N VAL A 165 -8.86 3.72 14.18
CA VAL A 165 -8.68 2.30 13.90
C VAL A 165 -7.58 1.76 14.82
N ILE A 166 -7.91 0.73 15.58
CA ILE A 166 -6.99 0.03 16.46
C ILE A 166 -6.66 -1.31 15.81
N THR A 167 -5.37 -1.58 15.59
CA THR A 167 -4.89 -2.91 15.19
C THR A 167 -3.96 -3.46 16.26
N THR A 168 -4.14 -4.71 16.69
CA THR A 168 -3.35 -5.31 17.77
C THR A 168 -2.89 -6.72 17.44
N PHE A 169 -1.70 -7.05 17.91
CA PHE A 169 -1.18 -8.42 17.90
C PHE A 169 -0.23 -8.65 19.06
N THR A 170 0.14 -9.90 19.29
CA THR A 170 1.14 -10.27 20.28
C THR A 170 2.01 -11.36 19.69
N GLU A 171 3.32 -11.12 19.64
CA GLU A 171 4.31 -12.06 19.11
C GLU A 171 5.61 -11.89 19.89
N GLU A 172 6.33 -12.99 20.10
CA GLU A 172 7.62 -12.99 20.81
C GLU A 172 7.55 -12.22 22.16
N GLY A 173 6.47 -12.39 22.93
CA GLY A 173 6.32 -11.70 24.22
C GLY A 173 6.17 -10.18 24.17
N LEU A 174 5.90 -9.62 22.98
CA LEU A 174 5.62 -8.21 22.79
C LEU A 174 4.17 -8.02 22.38
N ARG A 175 3.44 -7.19 23.14
CA ARG A 175 2.09 -6.76 22.76
C ARG A 175 2.22 -5.45 21.98
N VAL A 176 1.68 -5.44 20.77
CA VAL A 176 1.75 -4.29 19.87
C VAL A 176 0.35 -3.78 19.59
N ARG A 177 0.20 -2.46 19.64
CA ARG A 177 -1.05 -1.76 19.37
C ARG A 177 -0.79 -0.58 18.45
N PHE A 178 -1.47 -0.58 17.31
CA PHE A 178 -1.51 0.51 16.35
C PHE A 178 -2.78 1.31 16.57
N GLU A 179 -2.69 2.63 16.52
CA GLU A 179 -3.81 3.54 16.44
C GLU A 179 -3.62 4.43 15.21
N ALA A 180 -4.58 4.45 14.30
CA ALA A 180 -4.54 5.25 13.09
C ALA A 180 -5.80 6.11 12.95
N TRP A 181 -5.64 7.40 12.70
CA TRP A 181 -6.74 8.35 12.53
C TRP A 181 -6.36 9.52 11.63
N GLY A 182 -7.36 10.18 11.05
CA GLY A 182 -7.16 11.41 10.28
C GLY A 182 -7.27 12.66 11.16
N ASP A 183 -6.46 13.68 10.86
CA ASP A 183 -6.47 14.97 11.57
C ASP A 183 -6.18 16.14 10.62
N LEU A 184 -6.36 17.37 11.10
CA LEU A 184 -6.03 18.61 10.41
C LEU A 184 -4.89 19.32 11.14
N ILE A 185 -3.69 19.34 10.54
CA ILE A 185 -2.54 20.07 11.07
C ILE A 185 -2.26 21.26 10.17
N HIS A 186 -2.35 22.48 10.71
CA HIS A 186 -2.18 23.74 9.95
C HIS A 186 -3.03 23.82 8.67
N GLY A 187 -4.24 23.24 8.69
CA GLY A 187 -5.15 23.22 7.55
C GLY A 187 -4.87 22.13 6.51
N GLU A 188 -3.84 21.31 6.72
CA GLU A 188 -3.53 20.15 5.89
C GLU A 188 -4.11 18.87 6.51
N GLU A 189 -4.80 18.08 5.68
CA GLU A 189 -5.31 16.76 6.07
C GLU A 189 -4.15 15.78 6.17
N VAL A 190 -3.99 15.18 7.35
CA VAL A 190 -2.93 14.21 7.64
C VAL A 190 -3.51 12.92 8.18
N LEU A 191 -2.78 11.82 7.98
CA LEU A 191 -2.97 10.58 8.71
C LEU A 191 -1.95 10.54 9.84
N ILE A 192 -2.40 10.28 11.06
CA ILE A 192 -1.52 10.03 12.20
C ILE A 192 -1.57 8.55 12.53
N GLU A 193 -0.40 7.92 12.67
CA GLU A 193 -0.25 6.57 13.18
C GLU A 193 0.58 6.61 14.47
N LYS A 194 0.05 5.97 15.51
CA LYS A 194 0.72 5.79 16.79
C LYS A 194 0.89 4.30 17.06
N ILE A 195 2.10 3.91 17.43
CA ILE A 195 2.45 2.52 17.73
C ILE A 195 2.90 2.44 19.19
N ARG A 196 2.26 1.54 19.94
CA ARG A 196 2.59 1.22 21.33
C ARG A 196 3.07 -0.22 21.41
N ILE A 197 4.26 -0.40 21.99
CA ILE A 197 4.93 -1.69 22.12
C ILE A 197 5.15 -1.93 23.61
N GLN A 198 4.56 -3.00 24.13
CA GLN A 198 4.67 -3.39 25.54
C GLN A 198 5.41 -4.71 25.65
N ASN A 199 6.40 -4.76 26.54
CA ASN A 199 7.02 -6.01 26.96
C ASN A 199 6.13 -6.72 28.00
N ILE A 200 5.61 -7.90 27.66
CA ILE A 200 4.79 -8.72 28.56
C ILE A 200 5.57 -9.91 29.14
N LEU A 201 6.88 -9.96 28.92
CA LEU A 201 7.79 -10.93 29.51
C LEU A 201 8.20 -10.51 30.92
N ASN A 202 8.76 -11.46 31.67
CA ASN A 202 9.38 -11.23 32.97
C ASN A 202 10.89 -10.92 32.87
N GLU A 203 11.40 -10.67 31.66
CA GLU A 203 12.79 -10.33 31.39
C GLU A 203 12.90 -9.12 30.45
N ARG A 204 14.10 -8.52 30.38
CA ARG A 204 14.40 -7.44 29.43
C ARG A 204 14.34 -7.98 27.99
N ALA A 205 13.70 -7.22 27.10
CA ALA A 205 13.61 -7.54 25.69
C ALA A 205 14.34 -6.49 24.86
N ASP A 206 15.35 -6.91 24.09
CA ASP A 206 15.99 -6.09 23.06
C ASP A 206 15.20 -6.21 21.76
N VAL A 207 14.83 -5.06 21.18
CA VAL A 207 13.88 -4.97 20.07
C VAL A 207 14.36 -3.95 19.05
N LYS A 208 14.21 -4.28 17.77
CA LYS A 208 14.25 -3.31 16.68
C LYS A 208 12.84 -3.11 16.13
N ALA A 209 12.42 -1.88 15.95
CA ALA A 209 11.18 -1.52 15.30
C ALA A 209 11.46 -0.79 13.99
N TYR A 210 10.59 -0.99 13.00
CA TYR A 210 10.76 -0.38 11.70
C TYR A 210 9.47 0.20 11.15
N TRP A 211 9.58 1.40 10.59
CA TRP A 211 8.61 1.92 9.63
C TRP A 211 9.13 1.69 8.22
N SER A 212 8.36 1.01 7.38
CA SER A 212 8.73 0.74 6.00
C SER A 212 7.75 1.39 5.02
N ILE A 213 8.29 2.17 4.08
CA ILE A 213 7.55 2.73 2.95
C ILE A 213 7.50 1.66 1.85
N ARG A 214 6.30 1.34 1.36
CA ARG A 214 6.01 0.19 0.50
C ARG A 214 5.42 0.62 -0.85
N PRO A 215 5.89 0.05 -1.99
CA PRO A 215 5.41 0.38 -3.34
C PRO A 215 4.12 -0.37 -3.69
N TYR A 216 3.21 -0.48 -2.74
CA TYR A 216 1.92 -1.15 -2.90
C TYR A 216 0.93 -0.58 -1.91
N ASN A 217 -0.33 -0.90 -2.15
CA ASN A 217 -1.47 -0.67 -1.28
C ASN A 217 -2.45 -1.86 -1.39
N PRO A 218 -3.61 -1.82 -0.72
CA PRO A 218 -4.54 -2.94 -0.82
C PRO A 218 -5.30 -3.03 -2.16
N GLU A 219 -5.07 -2.14 -3.14
CA GLU A 219 -5.45 -2.36 -4.55
C GLU A 219 -4.35 -3.05 -5.36
N GLY A 220 -3.10 -2.96 -4.92
CA GLY A 220 -1.92 -3.57 -5.51
C GLY A 220 -0.76 -2.61 -5.63
N LEU A 221 0.12 -2.80 -6.61
CA LEU A 221 1.32 -1.98 -6.74
C LEU A 221 0.99 -0.49 -6.95
N SER A 222 1.73 0.34 -6.23
CA SER A 222 1.75 1.79 -6.35
C SER A 222 3.19 2.26 -6.48
N LEU A 223 3.49 2.85 -7.63
CA LEU A 223 4.88 3.02 -8.07
C LEU A 223 5.61 4.07 -7.23
N ILE A 224 6.69 3.66 -6.56
CA ILE A 224 7.64 4.53 -5.90
C ILE A 224 8.91 4.56 -6.73
N ARG A 225 9.09 5.65 -7.47
CA ARG A 225 10.25 5.88 -8.33
C ARG A 225 11.38 6.61 -7.63
N ARG A 226 11.06 7.40 -6.61
CA ARG A 226 12.06 8.13 -5.84
C ARG A 226 11.72 8.14 -4.36
N LEU A 227 12.74 7.90 -3.56
CA LEU A 227 12.74 8.07 -2.11
C LEU A 227 13.82 9.08 -1.75
N GLN A 228 13.54 9.94 -0.78
CA GLN A 228 14.52 10.84 -0.19
C GLN A 228 14.22 11.00 1.30
N TYR A 229 15.23 10.79 2.13
CA TYR A 229 15.22 11.09 3.55
C TYR A 229 15.93 12.41 3.81
N HIS A 230 15.37 13.21 4.71
CA HIS A 230 15.95 14.44 5.22
C HIS A 230 16.19 14.29 6.72
N ASP A 231 17.29 14.86 7.23
CA ASP A 231 17.83 14.63 8.58
C ASP A 231 16.89 14.99 9.76
N GLU A 232 15.76 15.62 9.47
CA GLU A 232 14.69 16.02 10.40
C GLU A 232 13.61 14.94 10.64
N GLY A 233 13.81 13.71 10.16
CA GLY A 233 12.80 12.64 10.31
C GLY A 233 11.75 12.66 9.19
N LEU A 234 12.06 13.30 8.06
CA LEU A 234 11.14 13.47 6.95
C LEU A 234 11.52 12.54 5.79
N TRP A 235 10.52 11.84 5.27
CA TRP A 235 10.59 11.15 3.99
C TRP A 235 9.78 11.84 2.91
N GLU A 236 10.36 11.90 1.72
CA GLU A 236 9.67 12.18 0.48
C GLU A 236 9.49 10.91 -0.37
N VAL A 237 8.32 10.82 -0.99
CA VAL A 237 7.98 9.80 -1.98
C VAL A 237 7.63 10.51 -3.28
N ASN A 238 8.32 10.17 -4.37
CA ASN A 238 8.10 10.77 -5.68
C ASN A 238 8.09 12.32 -5.68
N HIS A 239 9.09 12.93 -5.00
CA HIS A 239 9.26 14.38 -4.86
C HIS A 239 8.16 15.11 -4.07
N ALA A 240 7.41 14.39 -3.24
CA ALA A 240 6.41 14.97 -2.37
C ALA A 240 6.62 14.49 -0.93
N MET A 241 6.46 15.42 0.01
CA MET A 241 6.46 15.14 1.44
C MET A 241 5.44 14.05 1.74
N ALA A 242 5.92 12.96 2.35
CA ALA A 242 5.16 11.73 2.51
C ALA A 242 4.94 11.41 3.99
N GLN A 243 6.01 11.39 4.77
CA GLN A 243 5.99 10.95 6.17
C GLN A 243 6.92 11.82 7.02
N VAL A 244 6.45 12.24 8.19
CA VAL A 244 7.23 12.89 9.24
C VAL A 244 7.22 11.98 10.48
N LEU A 245 8.39 11.49 10.84
CA LEU A 245 8.63 10.70 12.04
C LEU A 245 8.79 11.65 13.24
N GLN A 246 7.96 11.52 14.27
CA GLN A 246 8.03 12.41 15.43
C GLN A 246 9.30 12.21 16.26
N GLN A 247 9.81 10.98 16.28
CA GLN A 247 11.10 10.65 16.86
C GLN A 247 12.09 10.36 15.73
N LYS A 248 13.30 10.92 15.80
CA LYS A 248 14.35 10.65 14.82
C LYS A 248 14.73 9.15 14.86
N PRO A 249 14.74 8.44 13.72
CA PRO A 249 15.20 7.05 13.67
C PRO A 249 16.71 6.96 13.90
N ASP A 250 17.17 5.83 14.44
CA ASP A 250 18.59 5.56 14.66
C ASP A 250 19.32 5.37 13.33
N ARG A 251 18.66 4.69 12.39
CA ARG A 251 19.18 4.41 11.05
C ARG A 251 18.06 4.46 10.02
N VAL A 252 18.43 4.78 8.79
CA VAL A 252 17.53 4.75 7.63
C VAL A 252 18.19 4.03 6.48
N THR A 253 17.39 3.34 5.66
CA THR A 253 17.88 2.71 4.44
C THR A 253 16.80 2.67 3.37
N CYS A 254 17.19 2.32 2.14
CA CYS A 254 16.33 2.14 0.99
C CYS A 254 16.81 0.95 0.18
N SER A 255 15.89 0.29 -0.51
CA SER A 255 16.19 -0.78 -1.47
C SER A 255 15.23 -0.73 -2.66
N ASP A 256 15.52 -1.50 -3.70
CA ASP A 256 14.67 -1.63 -4.88
C ASP A 256 14.70 -3.05 -5.45
N GLN A 257 14.02 -3.28 -6.57
CA GLN A 257 13.95 -4.58 -7.24
C GLN A 257 15.30 -5.16 -7.72
N ARG A 258 16.37 -4.35 -7.81
CA ARG A 258 17.69 -4.84 -8.25
C ARG A 258 18.40 -5.59 -7.13
N VAL A 259 18.23 -5.10 -5.89
CA VAL A 259 18.81 -5.70 -4.68
C VAL A 259 17.80 -6.64 -4.00
N GLY A 260 16.51 -6.33 -4.10
CA GLY A 260 15.41 -7.01 -3.43
C GLY A 260 14.74 -6.12 -2.36
N ASP A 261 13.77 -6.65 -1.63
CA ASP A 261 13.06 -5.89 -0.60
C ASP A 261 14.01 -5.37 0.49
N VAL A 262 13.71 -4.20 1.05
CA VAL A 262 14.45 -3.64 2.19
C VAL A 262 14.45 -4.56 3.41
N SER A 263 13.51 -5.51 3.49
CA SER A 263 13.49 -6.51 4.55
C SER A 263 14.61 -7.54 4.48
N ILE A 264 15.21 -7.75 3.30
CA ILE A 264 16.21 -8.81 3.07
C ILE A 264 17.54 -8.50 3.78
N VAL A 265 17.88 -7.22 3.87
CA VAL A 265 19.12 -6.74 4.50
C VAL A 265 19.00 -6.61 6.03
N LEU A 266 17.86 -6.97 6.62
CA LEU A 266 17.68 -6.87 8.08
C LEU A 266 18.42 -8.00 8.80
N PRO A 267 19.08 -7.71 9.94
CA PRO A 267 19.09 -6.44 10.68
C PRO A 267 20.27 -5.51 10.33
N ASP A 268 21.10 -5.94 9.37
CA ASP A 268 22.37 -5.34 8.98
C ASP A 268 22.17 -4.35 7.82
N ILE A 269 21.53 -3.22 8.15
CA ILE A 269 21.24 -2.18 7.16
C ILE A 269 22.41 -1.23 6.94
N GLU A 270 22.67 -0.93 5.67
CA GLU A 270 23.55 0.17 5.26
C GLU A 270 22.77 1.47 5.13
N LEU A 271 23.42 2.59 5.44
CA LEU A 271 22.78 3.91 5.35
C LEU A 271 22.46 4.23 3.89
N CYS A 272 21.18 4.46 3.61
CA CYS A 272 20.74 4.98 2.33
C CYS A 272 19.66 6.04 2.56
N ARG A 273 19.91 7.24 2.04
CA ARG A 273 19.05 8.42 2.21
C ARG A 273 18.32 8.80 0.92
N SER A 274 18.68 8.24 -0.22
CA SER A 274 18.08 8.59 -1.50
C SER A 274 18.18 7.42 -2.44
N LEU A 275 17.11 7.16 -3.19
CA LEU A 275 17.08 6.08 -4.16
C LEU A 275 16.17 6.45 -5.34
N GLU A 276 16.66 6.22 -6.55
CA GLU A 276 15.87 6.29 -7.78
C GLU A 276 15.68 4.89 -8.37
N CYS A 277 14.44 4.58 -8.72
CA CYS A 277 14.00 3.27 -9.20
C CYS A 277 13.07 3.44 -10.40
N GLU A 278 13.57 3.11 -11.59
CA GLU A 278 12.79 3.22 -12.83
C GLU A 278 11.52 2.34 -12.81
N ALA A 279 11.63 1.12 -12.27
CA ALA A 279 10.54 0.16 -12.17
C ALA A 279 9.43 0.60 -11.19
N GLY A 280 9.69 1.58 -10.32
CA GLY A 280 8.72 2.04 -9.32
C GLY A 280 8.57 1.10 -8.12
N MET A 281 9.58 0.27 -7.85
CA MET A 281 9.58 -0.74 -6.79
C MET A 281 10.48 -0.35 -5.61
N ALA A 282 10.77 0.94 -5.42
CA ALA A 282 11.59 1.37 -4.30
C ALA A 282 10.89 1.15 -2.96
N THR A 283 11.65 0.77 -1.95
CA THR A 283 11.23 0.54 -0.56
C THR A 283 12.16 1.32 0.35
N ALA A 284 11.63 1.84 1.45
CA ALA A 284 12.41 2.55 2.47
C ALA A 284 12.15 1.96 3.84
N LEU A 285 13.06 2.25 4.78
CA LEU A 285 12.99 1.78 6.15
C LEU A 285 13.59 2.80 7.11
N SER A 286 12.92 3.00 8.24
CA SER A 286 13.41 3.78 9.39
C SER A 286 13.47 2.88 10.61
N GLU A 287 14.64 2.68 11.18
CA GLU A 287 14.90 1.77 12.31
C GLU A 287 14.94 2.52 13.65
N TYR A 288 14.38 1.88 14.68
CA TYR A 288 14.50 2.26 16.08
C TYR A 288 14.95 1.04 16.89
N SER A 289 16.11 1.13 17.53
CA SER A 289 16.72 0.10 18.38
C SER A 289 16.55 0.49 19.84
N PHE A 290 15.91 -0.37 20.63
CA PHE A 290 15.67 -0.09 22.04
C PHE A 290 15.51 -1.38 22.84
N SER A 291 15.48 -1.22 24.17
CA SER A 291 15.22 -2.31 25.10
C SER A 291 14.03 -1.96 25.97
N LEU A 292 13.26 -2.97 26.36
CA LEU A 292 12.13 -2.83 27.27
C LEU A 292 12.32 -3.72 28.48
N ASN A 293 12.27 -3.17 29.67
CA ASN A 293 12.16 -3.93 30.91
C ASN A 293 10.78 -4.61 31.02
N PRO A 294 10.59 -5.59 31.93
CA PRO A 294 9.30 -6.21 32.15
C PRO A 294 8.18 -5.19 32.39
N GLY A 295 7.09 -5.30 31.63
CA GLY A 295 5.95 -4.38 31.70
C GLY A 295 6.16 -3.00 31.07
N GLU A 296 7.39 -2.66 30.65
CA GLU A 296 7.71 -1.37 30.05
C GLU A 296 7.03 -1.19 28.69
N ILE A 297 6.72 0.07 28.38
CA ILE A 297 5.98 0.46 27.19
C ILE A 297 6.75 1.54 26.46
N LYS A 298 6.97 1.33 25.16
CA LYS A 298 7.50 2.33 24.25
C LYS A 298 6.40 2.78 23.29
N GLU A 299 6.38 4.07 23.01
CA GLU A 299 5.46 4.67 22.05
C GLU A 299 6.24 5.47 21.00
N TYR A 300 5.74 5.39 19.78
CA TYR A 300 6.27 6.09 18.61
C TYR A 300 5.09 6.57 17.78
N SER A 301 5.33 7.61 16.99
CA SER A 301 4.28 8.24 16.22
C SER A 301 4.84 8.84 14.94
N THR A 302 4.01 8.77 13.89
CA THR A 302 4.34 9.29 12.58
C THR A 302 3.12 10.00 12.00
N ILE A 303 3.39 11.05 11.22
CA ILE A 303 2.39 11.82 10.51
C ILE A 303 2.63 11.62 9.03
N CYS A 304 1.61 11.25 8.27
CA CYS A 304 1.68 11.15 6.83
C CYS A 304 0.78 12.20 6.19
N THR A 305 1.25 12.84 5.12
CA THR A 305 0.36 13.67 4.29
C THR A 305 -0.68 12.77 3.63
N THR A 306 -1.88 13.28 3.38
CA THR A 306 -2.93 12.51 2.68
C THR A 306 -3.01 12.79 1.18
N LYS A 307 -2.14 13.69 0.70
CA LYS A 307 -1.95 14.04 -0.72
C LYS A 307 -0.48 14.38 -0.95
N PRO A 308 0.02 14.31 -2.20
CA PRO A 308 1.34 14.83 -2.53
C PRO A 308 1.44 16.33 -2.22
N VAL A 309 2.38 16.70 -1.34
CA VAL A 309 2.73 18.10 -1.03
C VAL A 309 4.17 18.32 -1.50
N ARG A 310 4.39 19.25 -2.44
CA ARG A 310 5.75 19.56 -2.94
C ARG A 310 6.35 20.70 -2.14
N TYR A 311 7.63 20.60 -1.81
CA TYR A 311 8.41 21.76 -1.37
C TYR A 311 8.46 22.79 -2.52
N SER A 312 8.03 24.01 -2.25
CA SER A 312 8.27 25.17 -3.10
C SER A 312 9.71 25.64 -2.97
#